data_AF-A0A8X6MI45-F1
#
_entry.id   AF-A0A8X6MI45-F1
#
_cell.length_a   1.000
_cell.length_b   1.000
_cell.length_c   1.000
_cell.angle_alpha   90.00
_cell.angle_beta   90.00
_cell.angle_gamma   90.00
#
_symmetry.space_group_name_H-M   'P 1'
#
loop_
_entity.id
_entity.type
_entity.pdbx_description
1 polymer ?
#
loop_
_entity_poly.entity_id
_entity_poly.type
_entity_poly.pdbx_seq_one_letter_code
_entity_poly.pdbx_strand_id
1 'polypeptide(L)'
;MNGKFWPSLQLIAHVKIALGILRNFEFSGILTDFTFEYVANKLQDIHQNLTSLPLPNVMKNRTVCIIGSMGKEIKKWYDYHMEFFLGKNLDFWNRIHWHSHGTINRFETARSFIQVENINIRLRFYLACAYYFEEDVQNLWKLMNKECQTDIIRNCFTCSRFLWLDAVQSRTPLDWSRISQILQTEDFLENNHLSFDFDDIIGFHHVFRRLQTPSARLESFLFAISSGDLHEYDFYLCLFQMEARELEILLNRLSDGI
;
A
#
# COMPACT_ATOMS: atom_id res chain seq x y z
N MET A 1 -0.31 -25.94 6.67
CA MET A 1 0.81 -26.07 5.72
C MET A 1 1.58 -24.75 5.68
N ASN A 2 2.80 -24.69 6.24
CA ASN A 2 3.63 -23.48 6.27
C ASN A 2 4.50 -23.34 5.01
N GLY A 3 3.87 -23.43 3.84
CA GLY A 3 4.57 -23.19 2.58
C GLY A 3 4.73 -21.69 2.36
N LYS A 4 5.84 -21.10 2.82
CA LYS A 4 6.24 -19.78 2.34
C LYS A 4 6.37 -19.88 0.82
N PHE A 5 5.51 -19.17 0.08
CA PHE A 5 5.56 -19.11 -1.38
C PHE A 5 6.83 -18.34 -1.78
N TRP A 6 7.94 -19.06 -1.88
CA TRP A 6 9.19 -18.49 -2.35
C TRP A 6 9.12 -18.38 -3.88
N PRO A 7 9.33 -17.19 -4.46
CA PRO A 7 9.42 -17.08 -5.90
C PRO A 7 10.57 -17.93 -6.42
N SER A 8 10.41 -18.48 -7.62
CA SER A 8 11.47 -19.27 -8.24
C SER A 8 12.74 -18.44 -8.40
N LEU A 9 13.91 -19.08 -8.33
CA LEU A 9 15.19 -18.41 -8.60
C LEU A 9 15.18 -17.70 -9.96
N GLN A 10 14.47 -18.29 -10.93
CA GLN A 10 14.26 -17.68 -12.23
C GLN A 10 13.51 -16.36 -12.12
N LEU A 11 12.37 -16.29 -11.42
CA LEU A 11 11.63 -15.04 -11.23
C LEU A 11 12.49 -14.00 -10.51
N ILE A 12 13.17 -14.38 -9.42
CA ILE A 12 14.05 -13.49 -8.67
C ILE A 12 15.14 -12.88 -9.57
N ALA A 13 15.76 -13.70 -10.43
CA ALA A 13 16.79 -13.24 -11.36
C ALA A 13 16.21 -12.22 -12.36
N HIS A 14 15.04 -12.47 -12.93
CA HIS A 14 14.42 -11.52 -13.85
C HIS A 14 14.00 -10.22 -13.15
N VAL A 15 13.48 -10.27 -11.92
CA VAL A 15 13.18 -9.08 -11.13
C VAL A 15 14.45 -8.27 -10.87
N LYS A 16 15.57 -8.91 -10.54
CA LYS A 16 16.85 -8.21 -10.36
C LYS A 16 17.35 -7.56 -11.64
N ILE A 17 17.23 -8.23 -12.78
CA ILE A 17 17.57 -7.65 -14.09
C ILE A 17 16.67 -6.45 -14.39
N ALA A 18 15.36 -6.60 -14.19
CA ALA A 18 14.38 -5.53 -14.37
C ALA A 18 14.68 -4.32 -13.49
N LEU A 19 15.04 -4.52 -12.22
CA LEU A 19 15.46 -3.46 -11.30
C LEU A 19 16.74 -2.76 -11.76
N GLY A 20 17.74 -3.52 -12.21
CA GLY A 20 18.97 -2.96 -12.74
C GLY A 20 18.72 -2.08 -13.97
N ILE A 21 17.81 -2.51 -14.84
CA ILE A 21 17.35 -1.71 -15.98
C ILE A 21 16.65 -0.45 -15.46
N LEU A 22 15.57 -0.59 -14.69
CA LEU A 22 14.78 0.54 -14.20
C LEU A 22 15.60 1.62 -13.46
N ARG A 23 16.63 1.23 -12.70
CA ARG A 23 17.52 2.18 -12.01
C ARG A 23 18.47 2.94 -12.94
N ASN A 24 18.90 2.32 -14.03
CA ASN A 24 19.81 2.94 -15.00
C ASN A 24 19.07 3.87 -15.97
N PHE A 25 17.75 3.69 -16.12
CA PHE A 25 16.93 4.71 -16.74
C PHE A 25 16.78 5.82 -15.72
N GLU A 26 17.49 6.94 -15.92
CA GLU A 26 17.20 8.18 -15.20
C GLU A 26 15.73 8.54 -15.46
N PHE A 27 14.84 8.09 -14.59
CA PHE A 27 13.48 8.61 -14.50
C PHE A 27 13.57 9.97 -13.82
N SER A 28 14.29 10.91 -14.42
CA SER A 28 14.48 12.29 -13.96
C SER A 28 13.24 13.17 -14.22
N GLY A 29 12.08 12.55 -14.45
CA GLY A 29 10.82 13.25 -14.59
C GLY A 29 10.32 13.72 -13.24
N ILE A 30 9.92 14.99 -13.15
CA ILE A 30 9.13 15.49 -12.03
C ILE A 30 7.90 14.59 -11.94
N LEU A 31 7.58 14.07 -10.73
CA LEU A 31 6.42 13.21 -10.48
C LEU A 31 5.08 13.80 -10.97
N THR A 32 5.04 15.09 -11.32
CA THR A 32 3.89 15.77 -11.91
C THR A 32 3.42 15.13 -13.21
N ASP A 33 4.30 14.47 -13.97
CA ASP A 33 3.98 13.86 -15.27
C ASP A 33 3.97 12.33 -15.23
N PHE A 34 3.74 11.72 -14.06
CA PHE A 34 3.61 10.26 -13.94
C PHE A 34 2.26 9.75 -14.49
N THR A 35 1.89 10.19 -15.69
CA THR A 35 0.70 9.78 -16.41
C THR A 35 0.88 8.35 -16.94
N PHE A 36 -0.24 7.67 -17.21
CA PHE A 36 -0.21 6.35 -17.87
C PHE A 36 0.60 6.39 -19.17
N GLU A 37 0.47 7.48 -19.93
CA GLU A 37 1.18 7.71 -21.18
C GLU A 37 2.70 7.86 -20.97
N TYR A 38 3.14 8.59 -19.95
CA TYR A 38 4.57 8.68 -19.62
C TYR A 38 5.18 7.32 -19.26
N VAL A 39 4.49 6.55 -18.41
CA VAL A 39 4.93 5.19 -18.05
C VAL A 39 4.96 4.29 -19.28
N ALA A 40 3.92 4.32 -20.13
CA ALA A 40 3.84 3.51 -21.35
C ALA A 40 4.97 3.86 -22.35
N ASN A 41 5.22 5.15 -22.58
CA ASN A 41 6.29 5.61 -23.46
C ASN A 41 7.67 5.19 -22.92
N LYS A 42 7.90 5.31 -21.61
CA LYS A 42 9.15 4.82 -20.99
C LYS A 42 9.30 3.31 -21.07
N LEU A 43 8.22 2.54 -20.93
CA LEU A 43 8.25 1.09 -21.14
C LEU A 43 8.62 0.74 -22.59
N GLN A 44 8.20 1.54 -23.57
CA GLN A 44 8.59 1.37 -24.97
C GLN A 44 10.08 1.67 -25.19
N ASP A 45 10.62 2.75 -24.60
CA ASP A 45 12.05 3.06 -24.63
C ASP A 45 12.88 1.92 -24.00
N ILE A 46 12.42 1.41 -22.86
CA ILE A 46 13.04 0.27 -22.18
C ILE A 46 13.01 -0.98 -23.06
N HIS A 47 11.90 -1.24 -23.75
CA HIS A 47 11.77 -2.36 -24.67
C HIS A 47 12.80 -2.27 -25.81
N GLN A 48 12.92 -1.10 -26.45
CA GLN A 48 13.90 -0.88 -27.52
C GLN A 48 15.33 -1.11 -27.01
N ASN A 49 15.68 -0.55 -25.86
CA ASN A 49 17.00 -0.73 -25.27
C ASN A 49 17.28 -2.18 -24.85
N LEU A 50 16.28 -2.91 -24.34
CA LEU A 50 16.39 -4.34 -24.03
C LEU A 50 16.72 -5.18 -25.26
N THR A 51 16.23 -4.80 -26.44
CA THR A 51 16.56 -5.52 -27.68
C THR A 51 18.04 -5.42 -28.04
N SER A 52 18.73 -4.35 -27.65
CA SER A 52 20.18 -4.15 -27.87
C SER A 52 21.07 -5.01 -26.98
N LEU A 53 20.57 -5.52 -25.84
CA LEU A 53 21.37 -6.32 -24.93
C LEU A 53 21.65 -7.73 -25.51
N PRO A 54 22.82 -8.33 -25.23
CA PRO A 54 23.17 -9.68 -25.68
C PRO A 54 22.49 -10.77 -24.83
N LEU A 55 21.18 -10.66 -24.66
CA LEU A 55 20.34 -11.62 -23.92
C LEU A 55 19.54 -12.50 -24.88
N PRO A 56 19.25 -13.76 -24.53
CA PRO A 56 18.32 -14.60 -25.28
C PRO A 56 16.94 -13.94 -25.38
N ASN A 57 16.27 -14.08 -26.53
CA ASN A 57 14.95 -13.48 -26.77
C ASN A 57 13.90 -13.88 -25.71
N VAL A 58 13.96 -15.13 -25.23
CA VAL A 58 13.07 -15.59 -24.16
C VAL A 58 13.27 -14.79 -22.86
N MET A 59 14.52 -14.46 -22.51
CA MET A 59 14.81 -13.64 -21.33
C MET A 59 14.39 -12.19 -21.55
N LYS A 60 14.65 -11.63 -22.74
CA LYS A 60 14.20 -10.27 -23.10
C LYS A 60 12.68 -10.14 -22.92
N ASN A 61 11.91 -11.05 -23.53
CA ASN A 61 10.45 -11.01 -23.46
C ASN A 61 9.94 -11.12 -22.01
N ARG A 62 10.51 -12.02 -21.21
CA ARG A 62 10.12 -12.16 -19.79
C ARG A 62 10.48 -10.93 -18.97
N THR A 63 11.66 -10.35 -19.18
CA THR A 63 12.07 -9.11 -18.50
C THR A 63 11.14 -7.96 -18.86
N VAL A 64 10.75 -7.80 -20.13
CA VAL A 64 9.78 -6.78 -20.55
C VAL A 64 8.45 -6.96 -19.82
N CYS A 65 7.92 -8.19 -19.74
CA CYS A 65 6.68 -8.45 -19.00
C CYS A 65 6.80 -8.06 -17.53
N ILE A 66 7.91 -8.39 -16.88
CA ILE A 66 8.14 -8.06 -15.46
C ILE A 66 8.25 -6.55 -15.26
N ILE A 67 8.99 -5.84 -16.11
CA ILE A 67 9.07 -4.37 -16.05
C ILE A 67 7.68 -3.75 -16.26
N GLY A 68 6.89 -4.27 -17.19
CA GLY A 68 5.50 -3.85 -17.38
C GLY A 68 4.64 -4.04 -16.13
N SER A 69 4.73 -5.20 -15.47
CA SER A 69 4.04 -5.45 -14.19
C SER A 69 4.53 -4.54 -13.07
N MET A 70 5.83 -4.30 -12.97
CA MET A 70 6.42 -3.36 -12.01
C MET A 70 5.93 -1.93 -12.24
N GLY A 71 5.89 -1.48 -13.50
CA GLY A 71 5.34 -0.17 -13.89
C GLY A 71 3.88 -0.01 -13.49
N LYS A 72 3.06 -1.06 -13.65
CA LYS A 72 1.66 -1.07 -13.16
C LYS A 72 1.59 -0.98 -11.64
N GLU A 73 2.44 -1.70 -10.92
CA GLU A 73 2.46 -1.64 -9.44
C GLU A 73 2.88 -0.25 -8.94
N ILE A 74 3.86 0.38 -9.60
CA ILE A 74 4.24 1.76 -9.31
C ILE A 74 3.10 2.71 -9.57
N LYS A 75 2.45 2.61 -10.73
CA LYS A 75 1.30 3.46 -11.05
C LYS A 75 0.21 3.29 -9.99
N LYS A 76 -0.12 2.04 -9.64
CA LYS A 76 -1.10 1.74 -8.60
C LYS A 76 -0.71 2.38 -7.28
N TRP A 77 0.54 2.21 -6.84
CA TRP A 77 1.03 2.86 -5.62
C TRP A 77 0.98 4.39 -5.72
N TYR A 78 1.38 4.96 -6.86
CA TYR A 78 1.34 6.40 -7.08
C TYR A 78 -0.09 6.95 -7.07
N ASP A 79 -1.02 6.33 -7.78
CA ASP A 79 -2.43 6.75 -7.84
C ASP A 79 -3.04 6.77 -6.42
N TYR A 80 -2.77 5.75 -5.60
CA TYR A 80 -3.23 5.70 -4.21
C TYR A 80 -2.69 6.83 -3.35
N HIS A 81 -1.47 7.28 -3.63
CA HIS A 81 -0.79 8.27 -2.82
C HIS A 81 -0.63 9.60 -3.57
N MET A 82 -1.38 9.81 -4.65
CA MET A 82 -1.12 10.85 -5.65
C MET A 82 -1.21 12.24 -5.03
N GLU A 83 -2.20 12.45 -4.15
CA GLU A 83 -2.38 13.70 -3.39
C GLU A 83 -1.11 14.08 -2.60
N PHE A 84 -0.29 13.10 -2.26
CA PHE A 84 0.92 13.28 -1.46
C PHE A 84 2.17 13.60 -2.28
N PHE A 85 2.16 13.43 -3.60
CA PHE A 85 3.39 13.55 -4.40
C PHE A 85 3.38 14.67 -5.45
N LEU A 86 2.27 15.40 -5.57
CA LEU A 86 2.14 16.50 -6.53
C LEU A 86 3.20 17.60 -6.31
N GLY A 87 3.93 17.93 -7.39
CA GLY A 87 4.83 19.08 -7.45
C GLY A 87 6.18 18.91 -6.74
N LYS A 88 6.59 17.69 -6.38
CA LYS A 88 7.87 17.45 -5.69
C LYS A 88 8.83 16.63 -6.54
N ASN A 89 10.07 17.10 -6.62
CA ASN A 89 11.19 16.33 -7.15
C ASN A 89 11.71 15.42 -6.04
N LEU A 90 11.02 14.30 -5.83
CA LEU A 90 11.48 13.26 -4.92
C LEU A 90 12.20 12.20 -5.73
N ASP A 91 13.30 11.70 -5.17
CA ASP A 91 13.97 10.51 -5.65
C ASP A 91 13.12 9.27 -5.30
N PHE A 92 11.98 9.17 -5.98
CA PHE A 92 10.94 8.18 -5.75
C PHE A 92 11.47 6.77 -5.99
N TRP A 93 12.22 6.60 -7.08
CA TRP A 93 12.73 5.30 -7.52
C TRP A 93 13.71 4.67 -6.55
N ASN A 94 14.60 5.47 -5.95
CA ASN A 94 15.55 4.95 -4.97
C ASN A 94 14.90 4.67 -3.61
N ARG A 95 13.65 5.11 -3.41
CA ARG A 95 12.89 4.90 -2.17
C ARG A 95 11.90 3.74 -2.25
N ILE A 96 11.61 3.21 -3.44
CA ILE A 96 10.79 2.01 -3.58
C ILE A 96 11.57 0.78 -3.11
N HIS A 97 11.00 0.10 -2.12
CA HIS A 97 11.42 -1.22 -1.70
C HIS A 97 10.64 -2.27 -2.48
N TRP A 98 11.32 -3.26 -3.05
CA TRP A 98 10.70 -4.30 -3.87
C TRP A 98 10.73 -5.64 -3.15
N HIS A 99 9.64 -6.40 -3.27
CA HIS A 99 9.65 -7.82 -2.97
C HIS A 99 10.38 -8.62 -4.06
N SER A 100 10.84 -9.82 -3.69
CA SER A 100 11.56 -10.73 -4.58
C SER A 100 10.75 -11.22 -5.80
N HIS A 101 9.43 -11.05 -5.79
CA HIS A 101 8.53 -11.38 -6.89
C HIS A 101 8.12 -10.17 -7.74
N GLY A 102 8.72 -8.99 -7.52
CA GLY A 102 8.55 -7.82 -8.39
C GLY A 102 7.36 -6.92 -8.06
N THR A 103 6.77 -7.04 -6.88
CA THR A 103 5.78 -6.07 -6.34
C THR A 103 6.46 -5.11 -5.37
N ILE A 104 5.83 -3.97 -5.11
CA ILE A 104 6.31 -3.00 -4.14
C ILE A 104 6.07 -3.55 -2.73
N ASN A 105 7.12 -3.57 -1.91
CA ASN A 105 6.97 -3.68 -0.47
C ASN A 105 6.44 -2.35 0.06
N ARG A 106 5.11 -2.26 0.13
CA ARG A 106 4.40 -1.02 0.43
C ARG A 106 4.75 -0.46 1.79
N PHE A 107 4.91 -1.32 2.80
CA PHE A 107 5.25 -0.92 4.17
C PHE A 107 6.65 -0.32 4.25
N GLU A 108 7.67 -1.03 3.77
CA GLU A 108 9.05 -0.50 3.77
C GLU A 108 9.18 0.74 2.88
N THR A 109 8.45 0.79 1.76
CA THR A 109 8.38 1.97 0.89
C THR A 109 7.76 3.15 1.63
N ALA A 110 6.59 2.99 2.24
CA ALA A 110 5.94 4.05 3.00
C ALA A 110 6.83 4.58 4.13
N ARG A 111 7.49 3.69 4.87
CA ARG A 111 8.47 4.05 5.89
C ARG A 111 9.64 4.85 5.33
N SER A 112 10.18 4.47 4.17
CA SER A 112 11.29 5.20 3.54
C SER A 112 10.90 6.62 3.10
N PHE A 113 9.62 6.84 2.76
CA PHE A 113 9.07 8.17 2.47
C PHE A 113 8.80 8.99 3.75
N ILE A 114 8.27 8.38 4.81
CA ILE A 114 8.03 9.06 6.10
C ILE A 114 9.31 9.63 6.71
N GLN A 115 10.46 9.02 6.43
CA GLN A 115 11.75 9.47 6.96
C GLN A 115 12.35 10.67 6.20
N VAL A 116 11.72 11.12 5.10
CA VAL A 116 12.24 12.24 4.31
C VAL A 116 11.75 13.57 4.86
N GLU A 117 12.66 14.32 5.48
CA GLU A 117 12.33 15.64 6.06
C GLU A 117 11.83 16.66 5.03
N ASN A 118 12.25 16.52 3.77
CA ASN A 118 11.86 17.39 2.66
C ASN A 118 10.41 17.17 2.20
N ILE A 119 9.77 16.09 2.65
CA ILE A 119 8.34 15.85 2.39
C ILE A 119 7.52 16.61 3.42
N ASN A 120 6.43 17.24 2.97
CA ASN A 120 5.53 17.99 3.83
C ASN A 120 5.07 17.10 5.01
N ILE A 121 5.17 17.64 6.23
CA ILE A 121 4.86 16.91 7.45
C ILE A 121 3.44 16.33 7.49
N ARG A 122 2.45 17.00 6.87
CA ARG A 122 1.07 16.50 6.73
C ARG A 122 1.04 15.20 5.94
N LEU A 123 1.79 15.14 4.86
CA LEU A 123 1.86 13.98 3.98
C LEU A 123 2.52 12.80 4.67
N ARG A 124 3.62 13.07 5.38
CA ARG A 124 4.29 12.06 6.21
C ARG A 124 3.32 11.51 7.26
N PHE A 125 2.50 12.37 7.85
CA PHE A 125 1.49 11.97 8.84
C PHE A 125 0.38 11.14 8.21
N TYR A 126 -0.17 11.54 7.06
CA TYR A 126 -1.17 10.74 6.36
C TYR A 126 -0.65 9.36 5.96
N LEU A 127 0.57 9.31 5.44
CA LEU A 127 1.23 8.04 5.11
C LEU A 127 1.47 7.20 6.37
N ALA A 128 1.82 7.82 7.50
CA ALA A 128 1.97 7.14 8.78
C ALA A 128 0.63 6.56 9.28
N CYS A 129 -0.46 7.31 9.13
CA CYS A 129 -1.81 6.86 9.47
C CYS A 129 -2.26 5.67 8.61
N ALA A 130 -2.12 5.78 7.29
CA ALA A 130 -2.55 4.75 6.33
C ALA A 130 -1.83 3.41 6.54
N TYR A 131 -0.55 3.44 6.92
CA TYR A 131 0.24 2.22 7.19
C TYR A 131 0.30 1.85 8.68
N TYR A 132 -0.49 2.50 9.53
CA TYR A 132 -0.56 2.25 10.98
C TYR A 132 0.80 2.30 11.70
N PHE A 133 1.66 3.24 11.32
CA PHE A 133 2.95 3.49 11.98
C PHE A 133 2.77 4.32 13.25
N GLU A 134 2.29 3.69 14.33
CA GLU A 134 1.89 4.36 15.58
C GLU A 134 2.91 5.37 16.13
N GLU A 135 4.17 4.98 16.23
CA GLU A 135 5.23 5.85 16.73
C GLU A 135 5.45 7.06 15.82
N ASP A 136 5.49 6.85 14.50
CA ASP A 136 5.63 7.92 13.52
C ASP A 136 4.43 8.87 13.55
N VAL A 137 3.20 8.35 13.67
CA VAL A 137 1.97 9.15 13.82
C VAL A 137 2.08 10.07 15.04
N GLN A 138 2.44 9.52 16.20
CA GLN A 138 2.57 10.29 17.44
C GLN A 138 3.68 11.35 17.35
N ASN A 139 4.83 10.99 16.77
CA ASN A 139 5.98 11.88 16.65
C ASN A 139 5.71 13.02 15.66
N LEU A 140 5.15 12.70 14.49
CA LEU A 140 4.78 13.70 13.48
C LEU A 140 3.71 14.65 14.01
N TRP A 141 2.70 14.14 14.73
CA TRP A 141 1.67 14.98 15.35
C TRP A 141 2.26 16.01 16.32
N LYS A 142 3.21 15.60 17.16
CA LYS A 142 3.89 16.50 18.13
C LYS A 142 4.75 17.56 17.44
N LEU A 143 5.33 17.25 16.28
CA LEU A 143 6.16 18.16 15.51
C LEU A 143 5.36 19.22 14.75
N MET A 144 4.06 18.98 14.50
CA MET A 144 3.19 19.94 13.81
C MET A 144 2.81 21.13 14.70
N ASN A 145 2.71 22.30 14.08
CA ASN A 145 2.10 23.46 14.74
C ASN A 145 0.57 23.32 14.84
N LYS A 146 -0.06 24.15 15.69
CA LYS A 146 -1.51 24.09 15.94
C LYS A 146 -2.35 24.35 14.69
N GLU A 147 -1.90 25.22 13.80
CA GLU A 147 -2.59 25.51 12.55
C GLU A 147 -2.66 24.27 11.66
N CYS A 148 -1.52 23.58 11.51
CA CYS A 148 -1.41 22.34 10.77
C CYS A 148 -2.29 21.23 11.38
N GLN A 149 -2.28 21.08 12.70
CA GLN A 149 -3.16 20.12 13.38
C GLN A 149 -4.64 20.45 13.15
N THR A 150 -5.02 21.72 13.25
CA THR A 150 -6.39 22.18 13.05
C THR A 150 -6.86 21.92 11.62
N ASP A 151 -5.99 22.16 10.64
CA ASP A 151 -6.27 21.88 9.24
C ASP A 151 -6.49 20.39 8.97
N ILE A 152 -5.64 19.52 9.54
CA ILE A 152 -5.81 18.07 9.45
C ILE A 152 -7.14 17.64 10.07
N ILE A 153 -7.48 18.14 11.25
CA ILE A 153 -8.75 17.80 11.93
C ILE A 153 -9.95 18.18 11.07
N ARG A 154 -9.91 19.33 10.40
CA ARG A 154 -11.01 19.81 9.55
C ARG A 154 -11.16 19.03 8.24
N ASN A 155 -10.07 18.49 7.72
CA ASN A 155 -10.02 17.82 6.41
C ASN A 155 -9.78 16.29 6.53
N CYS A 156 -10.16 15.70 7.66
CA CYS A 156 -9.97 14.28 7.92
C CYS A 156 -11.16 13.46 7.39
N PHE A 157 -11.07 13.00 6.14
CA PHE A 157 -12.19 12.31 5.46
C PHE A 157 -12.10 10.78 5.47
N THR A 158 -10.95 10.20 5.84
CA THR A 158 -10.73 8.74 5.84
C THR A 158 -10.83 8.15 7.24
N CYS A 159 -11.30 6.92 7.38
CA CYS A 159 -11.53 6.26 8.66
C CYS A 159 -10.24 6.05 9.46
N SER A 160 -9.17 5.64 8.78
CA SER A 160 -7.83 5.46 9.35
C SER A 160 -7.34 6.74 10.02
N ARG A 161 -7.41 7.87 9.31
CA ARG A 161 -7.05 9.19 9.86
C ARG A 161 -7.94 9.60 11.03
N PHE A 162 -9.25 9.35 10.96
CA PHE A 162 -10.18 9.69 12.04
C PHE A 162 -9.85 8.95 13.35
N LEU A 163 -9.59 7.64 13.22
CA LEU A 163 -9.17 6.79 14.33
C LEU A 163 -7.86 7.27 14.96
N TRP A 164 -6.88 7.63 14.13
CA TRP A 164 -5.62 8.18 14.61
C TRP A 164 -5.79 9.54 15.28
N LEU A 165 -6.69 10.41 14.78
CA LEU A 165 -6.97 11.70 15.40
C LEU A 165 -7.51 11.57 16.82
N ASP A 166 -8.49 10.70 17.03
CA ASP A 166 -9.04 10.41 18.36
C ASP A 166 -7.94 9.96 19.33
N ALA A 167 -7.06 9.05 18.89
CA ALA A 167 -5.95 8.53 19.68
C ALA A 167 -4.89 9.60 20.02
N VAL A 168 -4.43 10.38 19.03
CA VAL A 168 -3.40 11.42 19.26
C VAL A 168 -3.92 12.61 20.06
N GLN A 169 -5.21 12.95 19.92
CA GLN A 169 -5.85 14.00 20.72
C GLN A 169 -6.01 13.57 22.18
N SER A 170 -6.45 12.33 22.39
CA SER A 170 -6.66 11.76 23.73
C SER A 170 -5.37 11.30 24.40
N ARG A 171 -4.25 11.24 23.67
CA ARG A 171 -2.95 10.67 24.10
C ARG A 171 -3.09 9.22 24.56
N THR A 172 -3.97 8.47 23.91
CA THR A 172 -4.23 7.06 24.20
C THR A 172 -3.70 6.20 23.05
N PRO A 173 -3.36 4.92 23.32
CA PRO A 173 -3.14 3.95 22.25
C PRO A 173 -4.39 3.81 21.38
N LEU A 174 -4.19 3.35 20.15
CA LEU A 174 -5.29 3.10 19.22
C LEU A 174 -6.18 1.95 19.74
N ASP A 175 -7.49 2.18 19.85
CA ASP A 175 -8.44 1.14 20.23
C ASP A 175 -8.83 0.28 19.03
N TRP A 176 -8.16 -0.85 18.88
CA TRP A 176 -8.39 -1.83 17.81
C TRP A 176 -9.81 -2.42 17.82
N SER A 177 -10.49 -2.43 18.98
CA SER A 177 -11.87 -2.91 19.08
C SER A 177 -12.81 -1.92 18.37
N ARG A 178 -12.55 -0.63 18.52
CA ARG A 178 -13.27 0.43 17.81
C ARG A 178 -13.04 0.34 16.30
N ILE A 179 -11.82 0.05 15.86
CA ILE A 179 -11.53 -0.18 14.42
C ILE A 179 -12.36 -1.33 13.86
N SER A 180 -12.43 -2.44 14.59
CA SER A 180 -13.26 -3.59 14.18
C SER A 180 -14.72 -3.21 13.97
N GLN A 181 -15.27 -2.36 14.84
CA GLN A 181 -16.66 -1.91 14.73
C GLN A 181 -16.86 -1.02 13.51
N ILE A 182 -15.94 -0.08 13.27
CA ILE A 182 -15.98 0.82 12.11
C ILE A 182 -15.91 0.03 10.81
N LEU A 183 -15.02 -0.97 10.73
CA LEU A 183 -14.90 -1.85 9.56
C LEU A 183 -16.12 -2.74 9.32
N GLN A 184 -17.06 -2.82 10.26
CA GLN A 184 -18.22 -3.70 10.20
C GLN A 184 -19.56 -2.93 10.12
N THR A 185 -19.54 -1.59 10.15
CA THR A 185 -20.78 -0.79 10.22
C THR A 185 -20.79 0.32 9.18
N GLU A 186 -21.56 0.12 8.11
CA GLU A 186 -21.90 1.18 7.14
C GLU A 186 -22.53 2.39 7.85
N ASP A 187 -23.40 2.13 8.84
CA ASP A 187 -24.01 3.16 9.69
C ASP A 187 -22.98 4.08 10.36
N PHE A 188 -21.82 3.57 10.79
CA PHE A 188 -20.80 4.41 11.43
C PHE A 188 -20.19 5.38 10.42
N LEU A 189 -19.93 4.91 9.20
CA LEU A 189 -19.37 5.72 8.12
C LEU A 189 -20.33 6.84 7.73
N GLU A 190 -21.61 6.50 7.53
CA GLU A 190 -22.66 7.44 7.17
C GLU A 190 -22.87 8.51 8.25
N ASN A 191 -22.96 8.09 9.52
CA ASN A 191 -23.22 8.99 10.64
C ASN A 191 -22.07 9.98 10.90
N ASN A 192 -20.83 9.65 10.50
CA ASN A 192 -19.67 10.51 10.67
C ASN A 192 -19.25 11.23 9.39
N HIS A 193 -20.02 11.08 8.30
CA HIS A 193 -19.66 11.59 6.97
C HIS A 193 -18.24 11.17 6.53
N LEU A 194 -17.83 9.97 6.92
CA LEU A 194 -16.56 9.39 6.52
C LEU A 194 -16.77 8.63 5.21
N SER A 195 -15.87 8.82 4.26
CA SER A 195 -15.77 7.91 3.13
C SER A 195 -14.86 6.76 3.53
N PHE A 196 -15.32 5.52 3.32
CA PHE A 196 -14.41 4.39 3.25
C PHE A 196 -13.63 4.53 1.94
N ASP A 197 -12.43 5.09 2.04
CA ASP A 197 -11.57 5.32 0.88
C ASP A 197 -10.50 4.23 0.81
N PHE A 198 -9.90 4.06 -0.36
CA PHE A 198 -8.87 3.07 -0.64
C PHE A 198 -7.70 3.08 0.36
N ASP A 199 -7.43 4.23 0.96
CA ASP A 199 -6.42 4.42 2.01
C ASP A 199 -6.70 3.61 3.30
N ASP A 200 -7.97 3.28 3.57
CA ASP A 200 -8.39 2.63 4.81
C ASP A 200 -8.14 1.11 4.82
N ILE A 201 -7.79 0.52 3.67
CA ILE A 201 -7.49 -0.92 3.52
C ILE A 201 -5.99 -1.15 3.30
N ILE A 202 -5.18 -0.10 3.18
CA ILE A 202 -3.74 -0.25 3.02
C ILE A 202 -3.16 -0.87 4.29
N GLY A 203 -2.46 -1.99 4.13
CA GLY A 203 -1.94 -2.70 5.29
C GLY A 203 -3.05 -3.32 6.13
N PHE A 204 -4.22 -3.62 5.55
CA PHE A 204 -5.32 -4.30 6.23
C PHE A 204 -4.86 -5.54 6.99
N HIS A 205 -3.85 -6.27 6.50
CA HIS A 205 -3.27 -7.39 7.24
C HIS A 205 -2.73 -7.03 8.63
N HIS A 206 -2.33 -5.77 8.87
CA HIS A 206 -1.94 -5.27 10.20
C HIS A 206 -3.15 -5.04 11.10
N VAL A 207 -4.27 -4.59 10.55
CA VAL A 207 -5.54 -4.49 11.30
C VAL A 207 -6.03 -5.89 11.61
N PHE A 208 -6.10 -6.76 10.60
CA PHE A 208 -6.50 -8.16 10.70
C PHE A 208 -5.75 -8.89 11.81
N ARG A 209 -4.42 -8.74 11.89
CA ARG A 209 -3.59 -9.36 12.94
C ARG A 209 -4.00 -8.94 14.36
N ARG A 210 -4.53 -7.73 14.52
CA ARG A 210 -4.85 -7.13 15.82
C ARG A 210 -6.32 -7.31 16.22
N LEU A 211 -7.16 -7.77 15.29
CA LEU A 211 -8.53 -8.19 15.60
C LEU A 211 -8.47 -9.44 16.49
N GLN A 212 -9.02 -9.32 17.70
CA GLN A 212 -8.85 -10.32 18.76
C GLN A 212 -9.68 -11.59 18.57
N THR A 213 -10.79 -11.52 17.82
CA THR A 213 -11.69 -12.66 17.65
C THR A 213 -11.67 -13.18 16.21
N PRO A 214 -11.72 -14.50 16.02
CA PRO A 214 -11.84 -15.09 14.69
C PRO A 214 -13.03 -14.57 13.89
N SER A 215 -14.16 -14.31 14.56
CA SER A 215 -15.35 -13.76 13.92
C SER A 215 -15.09 -12.35 13.40
N ALA A 216 -14.48 -11.47 14.19
CA ALA A 216 -14.17 -10.11 13.75
C ALA A 216 -13.21 -10.10 12.55
N ARG A 217 -12.18 -10.96 12.61
CA ARG A 217 -11.24 -11.17 11.49
C ARG A 217 -11.97 -11.57 10.21
N LEU A 218 -12.82 -12.59 10.30
CA LEU A 218 -13.55 -13.11 9.15
C LEU A 218 -14.50 -12.08 8.54
N GLU A 219 -15.32 -11.42 9.36
CA GLU A 219 -16.29 -10.44 8.87
C GLU A 219 -15.59 -9.23 8.23
N SER A 220 -14.55 -8.68 8.88
CA SER A 220 -13.78 -7.58 8.29
C SER A 220 -13.04 -7.98 7.01
N PHE A 221 -12.57 -9.23 6.91
CA PHE A 221 -11.91 -9.73 5.69
C PHE A 221 -12.90 -9.94 4.54
N LEU A 222 -14.09 -10.47 4.82
CA LEU A 222 -15.17 -10.61 3.84
C LEU A 222 -15.62 -9.25 3.33
N PHE A 223 -15.82 -8.28 4.24
CA PHE A 223 -16.12 -6.90 3.88
C PHE A 223 -15.07 -6.31 2.93
N ALA A 224 -13.78 -6.45 3.27
CA ALA A 224 -12.69 -5.96 2.44
C ALA A 224 -12.61 -6.66 1.06
N ILE A 225 -12.96 -7.94 0.98
CA ILE A 225 -13.08 -8.65 -0.32
C ILE A 225 -14.27 -8.10 -1.12
N SER A 226 -15.43 -7.97 -0.49
CA SER A 226 -16.66 -7.53 -1.16
C SER A 226 -16.59 -6.10 -1.69
N SER A 227 -15.79 -5.23 -1.05
CA SER A 227 -15.57 -3.88 -1.55
C SER A 227 -14.71 -3.85 -2.83
N GLY A 228 -13.97 -4.94 -3.11
CA GLY A 228 -13.07 -5.04 -4.26
C GLY A 228 -11.72 -4.34 -4.08
N ASP A 229 -11.49 -3.77 -2.90
CA ASP A 229 -10.37 -2.86 -2.64
C ASP A 229 -9.21 -3.52 -1.90
N LEU A 230 -9.40 -4.75 -1.41
CA LEU A 230 -8.35 -5.48 -0.72
C LEU A 230 -7.19 -5.79 -1.68
N HIS A 231 -6.03 -5.22 -1.37
CA HIS A 231 -4.82 -5.47 -2.14
C HIS A 231 -4.45 -6.97 -2.11
N GLU A 232 -4.02 -7.53 -3.24
CA GLU A 232 -3.64 -8.94 -3.37
C GLU A 232 -2.63 -9.38 -2.29
N TYR A 233 -1.66 -8.53 -1.98
CA TYR A 233 -0.70 -8.78 -0.91
C TYR A 233 -1.36 -8.89 0.48
N ASP A 234 -2.26 -7.96 0.82
CA ASP A 234 -3.03 -7.99 2.07
C ASP A 234 -3.94 -9.22 2.12
N PHE A 235 -4.58 -9.56 1.00
CA PHE A 235 -5.39 -10.77 0.85
C PHE A 235 -4.60 -12.02 1.27
N TYR A 236 -3.42 -12.24 0.65
CA TYR A 236 -2.61 -13.41 0.97
C TYR A 236 -2.11 -13.38 2.42
N LEU A 237 -1.65 -12.23 2.92
CA LEU A 237 -1.17 -12.14 4.30
C LEU A 237 -2.25 -12.41 5.33
N CYS A 238 -3.49 -11.99 5.09
CA CYS A 238 -4.62 -12.34 5.95
C CYS A 238 -4.92 -13.84 5.89
N LEU A 239 -4.98 -14.44 4.70
CA LEU A 239 -5.18 -15.89 4.55
C LEU A 239 -4.11 -16.70 5.29
N PHE A 240 -2.85 -16.26 5.26
CA PHE A 240 -1.76 -16.93 5.99
C PHE A 240 -1.87 -16.78 7.51
N GLN A 241 -2.58 -15.76 7.98
CA GLN A 241 -2.81 -15.52 9.40
C GLN A 241 -4.06 -16.23 9.92
N MET A 242 -4.95 -16.68 9.04
CA MET A 242 -6.15 -17.41 9.40
C MET A 242 -5.84 -18.79 9.98
N GLU A 243 -6.57 -19.14 11.02
CA GLU A 243 -6.64 -20.49 11.55
C GLU A 243 -7.40 -21.40 10.58
N ALA A 244 -7.16 -22.72 10.65
CA ALA A 244 -7.79 -23.69 9.74
C ALA A 244 -9.33 -23.60 9.75
N ARG A 245 -9.92 -23.33 10.92
CA ARG A 245 -11.37 -23.16 11.07
C ARG A 245 -11.88 -21.87 10.42
N GLU A 246 -11.14 -20.77 10.52
CA GLU A 246 -11.50 -19.51 9.84
C GLU A 246 -11.49 -19.70 8.33
N LEU A 247 -10.45 -20.37 7.82
CA LEU A 247 -10.32 -20.66 6.40
C LEU A 247 -11.45 -21.56 5.88
N GLU A 248 -11.85 -22.58 6.66
CA GLU A 248 -12.99 -23.44 6.32
C GLU A 248 -14.29 -22.65 6.21
N ILE A 249 -14.58 -21.78 7.19
CA ILE A 249 -15.79 -20.94 7.16
C ILE A 249 -15.75 -19.97 5.98
N LEU A 250 -14.59 -19.34 5.73
CA LEU A 250 -14.39 -18.46 4.58
C LEU A 250 -14.70 -19.17 3.27
N LEU A 251 -14.14 -20.37 3.05
CA LEU A 251 -14.33 -21.13 1.82
C LEU A 251 -15.79 -21.54 1.61
N ASN A 252 -16.51 -21.91 2.67
CA ASN A 252 -17.94 -22.20 2.60
C ASN A 252 -18.74 -20.97 2.16
N ARG A 253 -18.50 -19.81 2.79
CA ARG A 253 -19.19 -18.56 2.42
C ARG A 253 -18.90 -18.10 0.99
N LEU A 254 -17.66 -18.21 0.53
CA LEU A 254 -17.31 -17.89 -0.85
C LEU A 254 -17.95 -18.85 -1.86
N SER A 255 -18.12 -20.13 -1.48
CA SER A 255 -18.79 -21.13 -2.32
C SER A 255 -20.30 -20.90 -2.41
N ASP A 256 -20.89 -20.35 -1.35
CA ASP A 256 -22.30 -19.96 -1.30
C ASP A 256 -22.58 -18.63 -2.02
N GLY A 257 -21.55 -17.98 -2.55
CA GLY A 257 -21.65 -16.79 -3.41
C GLY A 257 -21.37 -15.45 -2.72
N ILE A 258 -20.95 -15.46 -1.45
CA ILE A 258 -21.11 -14.33 -0.50
C ILE A 258 -22.57 -13.95 -0.33
#